data_AF-A0A2V8JN68-F1
#
_entry.id   AF-A0A2V8JN68-F1
#
_cell.length_a   1.000
_cell.length_b   1.000
_cell.length_c   1.000
_cell.angle_alpha   90.00
_cell.angle_beta   90.00
_cell.angle_gamma   90.00
#
_symmetry.space_group_name_H-M   'P 1'
#
loop_
_entity.id
_entity.type
_entity.pdbx_description
1 polymer ?
#
loop_
_entity_poly.entity_id
_entity_poly.type
_entity_poly.pdbx_seq_one_letter_code
_entity_poly.pdbx_strand_id
1 'polypeptide(L)'
;ITPEGIRFLSVKEDHSRTWKYSEIRTIGGSDPFSFRVTTLAETFAFDLKDRLTAEAYELVWQRVYDLQPRYNTATHETSQPPSN
;
A
#
# COMPACT_ATOMS: atom_id res chain seq x y z
N ILE A 1 0.84 2.36 -10.96
CA ILE A 1 1.68 1.33 -10.30
C ILE A 1 2.85 1.01 -11.22
N THR A 2 4.09 1.01 -10.74
CA THR A 2 5.28 0.73 -11.57
C THR A 2 5.91 -0.62 -11.20
N PRO A 3 6.72 -1.25 -12.06
CA PRO A 3 7.38 -2.52 -11.73
C PRO A 3 8.31 -2.42 -10.51
N GLU A 4 8.87 -1.25 -10.25
CA GLU A 4 9.88 -1.02 -9.21
C GLU A 4 9.29 -0.55 -7.87
N GLY A 5 8.06 -0.05 -7.87
CA GLY A 5 7.46 0.54 -6.68
C GLY A 5 6.07 1.15 -6.84
N ILE A 6 5.58 1.67 -5.72
CA ILE A 6 4.34 2.46 -5.65
C ILE A 6 4.72 3.92 -5.86
N ARG A 7 4.15 4.54 -6.90
CA ARG A 7 4.22 5.98 -7.10
C ARG A 7 2.88 6.60 -6.75
N PHE A 8 2.88 7.41 -5.69
CA PHE A 8 1.76 8.25 -5.31
C PHE A 8 1.93 9.61 -5.97
N LEU A 9 0.99 9.97 -6.83
CA LEU A 9 0.95 11.27 -7.49
C LEU A 9 -0.13 12.09 -6.79
N SER A 10 0.28 13.20 -6.18
CA SER A 10 -0.65 14.17 -5.63
C SER A 10 -0.91 15.28 -6.64
N VAL A 11 -2.03 15.98 -6.49
CA VAL A 11 -2.37 17.16 -7.31
C VAL A 11 -1.30 18.25 -7.20
N LYS A 12 -0.60 18.30 -6.05
CA LYS A 12 0.60 19.12 -5.88
C LYS A 12 1.81 18.25 -6.18
N GLU A 13 2.61 18.67 -7.16
CA GLU A 13 3.79 17.91 -7.61
C GLU A 13 4.77 17.65 -6.45
N ASP A 14 4.96 18.64 -5.58
CA ASP A 14 5.81 18.54 -4.37
C ASP A 14 5.34 17.50 -3.34
N HIS A 15 4.08 17.05 -3.43
CA HIS A 15 3.50 16.04 -2.56
C HIS A 15 3.47 14.66 -3.22
N SER A 16 4.02 14.53 -4.42
CA SER A 16 4.20 13.24 -5.08
C SER A 16 5.34 12.48 -4.43
N ARG A 17 5.12 11.21 -4.12
CA ARG A 17 6.11 10.36 -3.47
C ARG A 17 6.20 9.01 -4.14
N THR A 18 7.42 8.49 -4.23
CA THR A 18 7.67 7.17 -4.80
C THR A 18 8.34 6.33 -3.73
N TRP A 19 7.78 5.15 -3.46
CA TRP A 19 8.39 4.16 -2.59
C TRP A 19 8.71 2.93 -3.40
N LYS A 20 9.94 2.42 -3.22
CA LYS A 20 10.29 1.11 -3.77
C LYS A 20 9.58 0.03 -2.98
N TYR A 21 9.23 -1.07 -3.64
CA TYR A 21 8.62 -2.20 -2.95
C TYR A 21 9.48 -2.78 -1.83
N SER A 22 10.81 -2.73 -1.97
CA SER A 22 11.75 -3.14 -0.92
C SER A 22 11.75 -2.25 0.33
N GLU A 23 11.24 -1.03 0.24
CA GLU A 23 11.12 -0.10 1.37
C GLU A 23 9.78 -0.25 2.09
N ILE A 24 8.79 -0.82 1.39
CA ILE A 24 7.42 -1.01 1.88
C ILE A 24 7.36 -2.32 2.67
N ARG A 25 6.99 -2.21 3.94
CA ARG A 25 6.70 -3.38 4.78
C ARG A 25 5.28 -3.87 4.57
N THR A 26 4.31 -2.96 4.69
CA THR A 26 2.90 -3.26 4.55
C THR A 26 2.16 -2.09 3.94
N ILE A 27 1.01 -2.38 3.34
CA ILE A 27 0.02 -1.38 2.98
C ILE A 27 -1.27 -1.68 3.75
N GLY A 28 -2.11 -0.68 3.93
CA GLY A 28 -3.41 -0.84 4.54
C GLY A 28 -4.37 0.24 4.06
N GLY A 29 -5.66 0.01 4.23
CA GLY A 29 -6.67 1.03 4.07
C GLY A 29 -7.79 0.73 5.03
N SER A 30 -8.14 1.70 5.88
CA SER A 30 -9.31 1.59 6.75
C SER A 30 -10.61 1.76 5.95
N ASP A 31 -10.53 2.52 4.85
CA ASP A 31 -11.68 2.91 4.02
C ASP A 31 -11.24 3.03 2.55
N PRO A 32 -12.18 3.03 1.60
CA PRO A 32 -11.89 3.24 0.18
C PRO A 32 -11.25 4.61 -0.13
N PHE A 33 -11.33 5.56 0.80
CA PHE A 33 -10.70 6.87 0.68
C PHE A 33 -9.42 6.99 1.51
N SER A 34 -8.99 5.93 2.19
CA SER A 34 -7.87 5.97 3.11
C SER A 34 -6.80 4.99 2.65
N PHE A 35 -5.61 5.49 2.29
CA PHE A 35 -4.49 4.66 1.89
C PHE A 35 -3.30 4.85 2.83
N ARG A 36 -2.83 3.76 3.43
CA ARG A 36 -1.72 3.72 4.37
C ARG A 36 -0.58 2.90 3.80
N VAL A 37 0.62 3.44 3.87
CA VAL A 37 1.87 2.77 3.48
C VAL A 37 2.80 2.77 4.68
N THR A 38 3.12 1.58 5.18
CA THR A 38 4.10 1.40 6.26
C THR A 38 5.43 1.05 5.64
N THR A 39 6.42 1.91 5.79
CA THR A 39 7.79 1.66 5.34
C THR A 39 8.69 1.23 6.50
N LEU A 40 9.96 0.94 6.21
CA LEU A 40 10.98 0.72 7.25
C LEU A 40 11.25 1.96 8.12
N ALA A 41 11.09 3.16 7.55
CA ALA A 41 11.40 4.41 8.24
C ALA A 41 10.20 4.93 9.05
N GLU A 42 9.02 4.99 8.41
CA GLU A 42 7.82 5.57 9.00
C GLU A 42 6.54 5.09 8.27
N THR A 43 5.38 5.40 8.87
CA THR A 43 4.06 5.09 8.32
C THR A 43 3.43 6.34 7.72
N PHE A 44 3.05 6.26 6.46
CA PHE A 44 2.34 7.32 5.76
C PHE A 44 0.86 6.98 5.65
N ALA A 45 -0.01 7.91 6.02
CA ALA A 45 -1.45 7.79 5.82
C ALA A 45 -1.92 8.94 4.91
N PHE A 46 -2.68 8.58 3.89
CA PHE A 46 -3.19 9.49 2.88
C PHE A 46 -4.71 9.37 2.80
N ASP A 47 -5.38 10.51 2.90
CA ASP A 47 -6.77 10.66 2.51
C ASP A 47 -6.82 10.93 1.01
N LEU A 48 -7.34 9.96 0.27
CA LEU A 48 -7.56 10.02 -1.16
C LEU A 48 -8.77 10.89 -1.45
N LYS A 49 -8.62 11.77 -2.44
CA LYS A 49 -9.74 12.58 -2.95
C LYS A 49 -10.75 11.74 -3.73
N ASP A 50 -10.26 10.67 -4.36
CA ASP A 50 -11.04 9.73 -5.13
C ASP A 50 -11.04 8.37 -4.46
N ARG A 51 -12.13 7.63 -4.67
CA ARG A 51 -12.27 6.27 -4.14
C ARG A 51 -11.21 5.37 -4.77
N LEU A 52 -10.37 4.75 -3.94
CA LEU A 52 -9.57 3.60 -4.32
C LEU A 52 -10.51 2.41 -4.57
N THR A 53 -10.52 1.93 -5.81
CA THR A 53 -11.26 0.71 -6.14
C THR A 53 -10.58 -0.49 -5.50
N ALA A 54 -11.38 -1.50 -5.15
CA ALA A 54 -10.86 -2.75 -4.58
C ALA A 54 -9.81 -3.37 -5.51
N GLU A 55 -10.05 -3.38 -6.82
CA GLU A 55 -9.10 -3.89 -7.82
C GLU A 55 -7.75 -3.15 -7.77
N ALA A 56 -7.76 -1.82 -7.66
CA ALA A 56 -6.53 -1.04 -7.58
C ALA A 56 -5.77 -1.34 -6.27
N TYR A 57 -6.49 -1.47 -5.15
CA TYR A 57 -5.91 -1.86 -3.89
C TYR A 57 -5.31 -3.27 -3.95
N GLU A 58 -6.04 -4.24 -4.48
CA GLU A 58 -5.61 -5.62 -4.65
C GLU A 58 -4.37 -5.73 -5.53
N LEU A 59 -4.29 -4.96 -6.62
CA LEU A 59 -3.10 -4.91 -7.46
C LEU A 59 -1.87 -4.42 -6.68
N VAL A 60 -2.03 -3.40 -5.84
CA VAL A 60 -0.93 -2.91 -5.00
C VAL A 60 -0.57 -3.94 -3.92
N TRP A 61 -1.57 -4.55 -3.30
CA TRP A 61 -1.40 -5.59 -2.30
C TRP A 61 -0.62 -6.77 -2.85
N GLN A 62 -1.09 -7.35 -3.96
CA GLN A 62 -0.42 -8.42 -4.68
C GLN A 62 1.05 -8.08 -4.95
N ARG A 63 1.35 -6.87 -5.44
CA ARG A 63 2.74 -6.48 -5.73
C ARG A 63 3.61 -6.37 -4.48
N VAL A 64 3.10 -5.80 -3.38
CA VAL A 64 3.87 -5.66 -2.14
C VAL A 64 4.14 -7.03 -1.51
N TYR A 65 3.16 -7.93 -1.51
CA TYR A 65 3.27 -9.24 -0.89
C TYR A 65 3.98 -10.28 -1.77
N ASP A 66 3.82 -10.24 -3.10
CA ASP A 66 4.56 -11.10 -4.05
C ASP A 66 6.07 -10.80 -4.01
N LEU A 67 6.44 -9.54 -3.75
CA LEU A 67 7.83 -9.12 -3.57
C LEU A 67 8.38 -9.38 -2.15
N GLN A 68 7.56 -9.89 -1.22
CA GLN A 68 7.97 -10.37 0.09
C GLN A 68 8.01 -11.91 0.09
N PRO A 69 9.10 -12.56 -0.40
CA PRO A 69 9.19 -14.01 -0.52
C PRO A 69 9.27 -14.77 0.84
N ARG A 70 8.90 -14.14 1.96
CA ARG A 70 9.08 -14.69 3.33
C ARG A 70 7.93 -14.43 4.32
N TYR A 71 6.70 -14.18 3.88
CA TYR A 71 5.57 -14.23 4.81
C TYR A 71 5.12 -15.69 5.06
N ASN A 72 6.00 -16.49 5.66
CA ASN A 72 5.67 -17.79 6.21
C ASN A 72 4.93 -17.63 7.57
N THR A 73 3.64 -17.95 7.57
CA THR A 73 2.97 -18.85 8.54
C THR A 73 2.96 -18.57 10.06
N ALA A 74 3.04 -17.34 10.59
CA ALA A 74 2.96 -17.17 12.06
C ALA A 74 2.15 -16.00 12.65
N THR A 75 1.42 -15.18 11.89
CA THR A 75 0.55 -14.16 12.51
C THR A 75 -0.60 -13.72 11.58
N HIS A 76 -1.50 -14.64 11.24
CA HIS A 76 -2.74 -14.34 10.49
C HIS A 76 -3.90 -13.97 11.44
N GLU A 77 -3.71 -13.00 12.34
CA GLU A 77 -4.84 -12.47 13.13
C GLU A 77 -5.14 -10.99 12.91
N THR A 78 -4.40 -10.25 12.07
CA THR A 78 -4.75 -8.82 11.81
C THR A 78 -4.25 -8.25 10.48
N SER A 79 -4.11 -9.07 9.43
CA SER A 79 -3.78 -8.56 8.08
C SER A 79 -4.66 -9.17 7.00
N GLN A 80 -5.91 -9.46 7.35
CA GLN A 80 -6.94 -9.73 6.36
C GLN A 80 -7.14 -8.44 5.55
N PRO A 81 -7.13 -8.46 4.20
CA PRO A 81 -7.69 -7.34 3.47
C PRO A 81 -9.11 -7.12 4.01
N PRO A 82 -9.55 -5.87 4.24
CA PRO A 82 -10.90 -5.64 4.71
C PRO A 82 -11.86 -6.36 3.78
N SER A 83 -12.61 -7.33 4.34
CA SER A 83 -13.65 -8.05 3.61
C SER A 83 -14.71 -7.01 3.25
N ASN A 84 -14.64 -6.51 2.01
CA ASN A 84 -15.63 -5.63 1.43
C ASN A 84 -16.75 -6.44 0.78
#